data_AF-A0A932V6J8-F1
#
_entry.id   AF-A0A932V6J8-F1
#
_cell.length_a   1.000
_cell.length_b   1.000
_cell.length_c   1.000
_cell.angle_alpha   90.00
_cell.angle_beta   90.00
_cell.angle_gamma   90.00
#
_symmetry.space_group_name_H-M   'P 1'
#
loop_
_entity.id
_entity.type
_entity.pdbx_description
1 polymer ?
#
loop_
_entity_poly.entity_id
_entity_poly.type
_entity_poly.pdbx_seq_one_letter_code
_entity_poly.pdbx_strand_id
1 'polypeptide(L)'
;AMDGAVQQSGATVLDSARYVFTPNALTMVYLLSESHASIHTYPEYNACFVDLFTCGNKCSAERFDAALRAYLKPRNVNARMFERTEETHDIPYE
;
A
#
# COMPACT_ATOMS: atom_id res chain seq x y z
N ALA A 1 1.79 4.42 11.78
CA ALA A 1 2.26 4.91 10.47
C ALA A 1 1.30 4.48 9.36
N MET A 2 1.16 3.18 9.12
CA MET A 2 0.29 2.63 8.07
C MET A 2 -1.20 3.01 8.26
N ASP A 3 -1.77 2.87 9.47
CA ASP A 3 -3.17 3.29 9.74
C ASP A 3 -3.42 4.75 9.36
N GLY A 4 -2.48 5.63 9.76
CA GLY A 4 -2.56 7.05 9.46
C GLY A 4 -2.42 7.35 7.96
N ALA A 5 -1.60 6.60 7.24
CA ALA A 5 -1.47 6.74 5.79
C ALA A 5 -2.75 6.33 5.05
N VAL A 6 -3.35 5.20 5.44
CA VAL A 6 -4.63 4.73 4.88
C VAL A 6 -5.76 5.72 5.20
N GLN A 7 -5.80 6.27 6.40
CA GLN A 7 -6.81 7.29 6.75
C GLN A 7 -6.61 8.60 5.97
N GLN A 8 -5.37 9.08 5.85
CA GLN A 8 -5.05 10.32 5.12
C GLN A 8 -5.25 10.22 3.62
N SER A 9 -5.15 9.01 3.05
CA SER A 9 -5.46 8.79 1.64
C SER A 9 -6.93 9.06 1.33
N GLY A 10 -7.83 8.93 2.32
CA GLY A 10 -9.27 8.99 2.12
C GLY A 10 -9.89 7.65 1.72
N ALA A 11 -9.13 6.55 1.82
CA ALA A 11 -9.65 5.22 1.59
C ALA A 11 -10.70 4.82 2.64
N THR A 12 -11.70 4.06 2.22
CA THR A 12 -12.66 3.43 3.14
C THR A 12 -12.13 2.06 3.52
N VAL A 13 -11.78 1.87 4.79
CA VAL A 13 -11.29 0.58 5.31
C VAL A 13 -12.48 -0.30 5.69
N LEU A 14 -12.53 -1.51 5.14
CA LEU A 14 -13.51 -2.54 5.51
C LEU A 14 -13.00 -3.43 6.64
N ASP A 15 -11.73 -3.83 6.56
CA ASP A 15 -11.09 -4.67 7.56
C ASP A 15 -9.55 -4.51 7.52
N SER A 16 -8.86 -5.03 8.52
CA SER A 16 -7.40 -5.11 8.54
C SER A 16 -6.89 -6.33 9.28
N ALA A 17 -5.76 -6.88 8.80
CA ALA A 17 -5.04 -7.95 9.46
C ALA A 17 -3.58 -7.54 9.66
N ARG A 18 -2.99 -7.95 10.79
CA ARG A 18 -1.57 -7.72 11.07
C ARG A 18 -0.93 -8.93 11.73
N TYR A 19 0.34 -9.17 11.42
CA TYR A 19 1.14 -10.20 12.07
C TYR A 19 2.57 -9.69 12.30
N VAL A 20 3.05 -9.84 13.54
CA VAL A 20 4.42 -9.50 13.93
C VAL A 20 5.24 -10.78 13.96
N PHE A 21 6.28 -10.85 13.15
CA PHE A 21 7.24 -11.94 13.11
C PHE A 21 8.43 -11.65 14.03
N THR A 22 8.94 -12.69 14.66
CA THR A 22 10.20 -12.63 15.43
C THR A 22 11.39 -12.49 14.46
N PRO A 23 12.36 -11.60 14.72
CA PRO A 23 12.49 -10.77 15.92
C PRO A 23 11.62 -9.50 15.93
N ASN A 24 11.42 -8.80 14.81
CA ASN A 24 10.64 -7.53 14.78
C ASN A 24 10.11 -7.18 13.37
N ALA A 25 9.82 -8.17 12.53
CA ALA A 25 9.23 -7.93 11.20
C ALA A 25 7.70 -7.83 11.29
N LEU A 26 7.07 -7.13 10.35
CA LEU A 26 5.63 -6.87 10.35
C LEU A 26 5.08 -7.07 8.94
N THR A 27 3.98 -7.81 8.85
CA THR A 27 3.06 -7.73 7.71
C THR A 27 1.76 -7.11 8.20
N MET A 28 1.23 -6.14 7.45
CA MET A 28 -0.10 -5.58 7.67
C MET A 28 -0.82 -5.40 6.35
N VAL A 29 -2.10 -5.75 6.31
CA VAL A 29 -2.95 -5.66 5.12
C VAL A 29 -4.27 -5.02 5.51
N TYR A 30 -4.76 -4.11 4.67
CA TYR A 30 -6.04 -3.43 4.78
C TYR A 30 -6.90 -3.85 3.61
N LEU A 31 -8.08 -4.36 3.91
CA LEU A 31 -9.14 -4.51 2.93
C LEU A 31 -9.81 -3.15 2.77
N LEU A 32 -9.73 -2.58 1.57
CA LEU A 32 -10.40 -1.31 1.25
C LEU A 32 -11.72 -1.60 0.55
N SER A 33 -12.65 -0.63 0.54
CA SER A 33 -13.90 -0.75 -0.22
C SER A 33 -13.64 -1.02 -1.71
N GLU A 34 -12.47 -0.58 -2.20
CA GLU A 34 -12.03 -0.72 -3.58
C GLU A 34 -10.56 -1.17 -3.59
N SER A 35 -10.33 -2.48 -3.48
CA SER A 35 -9.01 -3.14 -3.47
C SER A 35 -8.31 -3.23 -2.11
N HIS A 36 -7.07 -2.77 -1.94
CA HIS A 36 -6.27 -3.04 -0.74
C HIS A 36 -5.05 -2.12 -0.54
N ALA A 37 -4.52 -2.10 0.68
CA ALA A 37 -3.19 -1.58 0.99
C ALA A 37 -2.41 -2.59 1.84
N SER A 38 -1.10 -2.72 1.64
CA SER A 38 -0.26 -3.62 2.43
C SER A 38 1.11 -3.03 2.73
N ILE A 39 1.73 -3.53 3.80
CA ILE A 39 3.12 -3.26 4.14
C ILE A 39 3.79 -4.51 4.67
N HIS A 40 5.02 -4.74 4.24
CA HIS A 40 5.92 -5.80 4.69
C HIS A 40 7.25 -5.19 5.12
N THR A 41 7.67 -5.40 6.36
CA THR A 41 8.93 -4.86 6.89
C THR A 41 10.00 -5.94 7.01
N TYR A 42 11.24 -5.56 6.70
CA TYR A 42 12.43 -6.39 6.79
C TYR A 42 13.50 -5.63 7.58
N PRO A 43 13.46 -5.70 8.93
CA PRO A 43 14.38 -4.97 9.80
C PRO A 43 15.86 -5.28 9.52
N GLU A 44 16.19 -6.51 9.13
CA GLU A 44 17.53 -6.97 8.78
C GLU A 44 18.14 -6.21 7.59
N TYR A 45 17.30 -5.62 6.73
CA TYR A 45 17.72 -4.79 5.60
C TYR A 45 17.39 -3.30 5.80
N ASN A 46 16.82 -2.93 6.96
CA ASN A 46 16.25 -1.60 7.21
C ASN A 46 15.32 -1.13 6.06
N ALA A 47 14.46 -2.05 5.61
CA ALA A 47 13.63 -1.86 4.43
C ALA A 47 12.17 -2.25 4.69
N CYS A 48 11.28 -1.73 3.86
CA CYS A 48 9.90 -2.19 3.77
C CYS A 48 9.41 -2.09 2.33
N PHE A 49 8.47 -2.96 1.99
CA PHE A 49 7.70 -2.90 0.75
C PHE A 49 6.27 -2.52 1.08
N VAL A 50 5.70 -1.64 0.27
CA VAL A 50 4.38 -1.07 0.51
C VAL A 50 3.63 -1.08 -0.80
N ASP A 51 2.40 -1.56 -0.78
CA ASP A 51 1.48 -1.50 -1.91
C ASP A 51 0.24 -0.70 -1.52
N LEU A 52 -0.20 0.16 -2.43
CA LEU A 52 -1.52 0.78 -2.40
C LEU A 52 -2.19 0.51 -3.74
N PHE A 53 -3.22 -0.31 -3.72
CA PHE A 53 -4.10 -0.52 -4.84
C PHE A 53 -5.43 0.11 -4.50
N THR A 54 -5.87 1.05 -5.32
CA THR A 54 -7.17 1.69 -5.17
C THR A 54 -7.84 1.89 -6.52
N CYS A 55 -9.16 2.03 -6.50
CA CYS A 55 -9.94 2.53 -7.63
C CYS A 55 -10.49 3.93 -7.32
N GLY A 56 -10.94 4.62 -8.36
CA GLY A 56 -11.66 5.90 -8.24
C GLY A 56 -10.82 7.08 -7.72
N ASN A 57 -11.52 8.16 -7.39
CA ASN A 57 -10.90 9.48 -7.19
C ASN A 57 -10.82 9.88 -5.70
N LYS A 58 -11.29 9.01 -4.79
CA LYS A 58 -11.39 9.31 -3.36
C LYS A 58 -10.10 9.02 -2.60
N CYS A 59 -9.39 7.97 -2.99
CA CYS A 59 -8.13 7.58 -2.36
C CYS A 59 -6.95 8.22 -3.10
N SER A 60 -6.27 9.18 -2.45
CA SER A 60 -5.06 9.80 -2.99
C SER A 60 -3.82 8.99 -2.63
N ALA A 61 -3.17 8.43 -3.65
CA ALA A 61 -1.90 7.74 -3.50
C ALA A 61 -0.78 8.68 -3.03
N GLU A 62 -0.84 9.95 -3.42
CA GLU A 62 0.13 10.97 -3.02
C GLU A 62 0.05 11.25 -1.52
N ARG A 63 -1.16 11.38 -0.96
CA ARG A 63 -1.36 11.59 0.48
C ARG A 63 -0.92 10.37 1.29
N PHE A 64 -1.22 9.18 0.78
CA PHE A 64 -0.77 7.92 1.38
C PHE A 64 0.78 7.85 1.44
N ASP A 65 1.44 8.07 0.29
CA ASP A 65 2.89 8.03 0.18
C ASP A 65 3.57 9.12 1.04
N ALA A 66 3.05 10.34 1.01
CA ALA A 66 3.56 11.45 1.83
C ALA A 66 3.47 11.14 3.34
N ALA A 67 2.36 10.57 3.80
CA ALA A 67 2.17 10.20 5.21
C ALA A 67 3.19 9.13 5.65
N LEU A 68 3.44 8.11 4.82
CA LEU A 68 4.44 7.08 5.11
C LEU A 68 5.86 7.65 5.12
N ARG A 69 6.23 8.48 4.14
CA ARG A 69 7.57 9.08 4.09
C ARG A 69 7.83 10.03 5.24
N ALA A 70 6.84 10.79 5.69
CA ALA A 70 6.96 11.67 6.85
C ALA A 70 7.32 10.89 8.13
N TYR A 71 6.75 9.69 8.28
CA TYR A 71 7.01 8.82 9.42
C TYR A 71 8.31 8.01 9.27
N LEU A 72 8.47 7.28 8.16
CA LEU A 72 9.57 6.34 7.94
C LEU A 72 10.89 7.03 7.60
N LYS A 73 10.84 8.25 7.05
CA LYS A 73 12.00 9.04 6.62
C LYS A 73 13.04 8.21 5.84
N PRO A 74 12.62 7.48 4.79
CA PRO A 74 13.50 6.58 4.08
C PRO A 74 14.62 7.35 3.39
N ARG A 75 15.84 6.79 3.42
CA ARG A 75 16.98 7.37 2.69
C ARG A 75 16.81 7.25 1.17
N ASN A 76 16.23 6.14 0.72
CA ASN A 76 15.99 5.86 -0.70
C ASN A 76 14.55 5.36 -0.88
N VAL A 77 13.92 5.73 -2.00
CA VAL A 77 12.60 5.21 -2.36
C VAL A 77 12.60 4.82 -3.83
N ASN A 78 12.17 3.59 -4.11
CA ASN A 78 11.85 3.13 -5.46
C ASN A 78 10.33 2.95 -5.52
N ALA A 79 9.65 3.95 -6.08
CA ALA A 79 8.20 3.94 -6.23
C ALA A 79 7.85 3.81 -7.71
N ARG A 80 6.85 2.99 -8.01
CA ARG A 80 6.24 2.88 -9.34
C ARG A 80 4.74 3.02 -9.18
N MET A 81 4.13 3.79 -10.08
CA MET A 81 2.69 3.91 -10.18
C MET A 81 2.26 3.28 -11.48
N PHE A 82 1.25 2.41 -11.38
CA PHE A 82 0.66 1.75 -12.54
C PHE A 82 -0.81 2.12 -12.58
N GLU A 83 -1.22 2.79 -13.65
CA GLU A 83 -2.64 2.98 -13.92
C GLU A 83 -3.22 1.64 -14.39
N ARG A 84 -4.34 1.24 -13.80
CA ARG A 84 -5.05 0.00 -14.14
C ARG A 84 -6.29 0.40 -14.92
N THR A 85 -6.18 0.43 -16.24
CA THR A 85 -7.30 0.68 -17.16
C THR A 85 -7.78 -0.63 -17.76
N GLU A 86 -9.03 -0.63 -18.24
CA GLU A 86 -9.55 -1.65 -19.14
C GLU A 86 -8.96 -1.44 -20.54
N GLU A 87 -7.66 -1.61 -20.74
CA GLU A 87 -7.20 -2.03 -22.05
C GLU A 87 -7.47 -3.53 -22.16
N THR A 88 -8.68 -3.87 -22.58
CA THR A 88 -8.97 -5.20 -23.12
C THR A 88 -8.14 -5.36 -24.39
N HIS A 89 -6.91 -5.83 -24.26
CA HIS A 89 -6.41 -6.68 -25.34
C HIS A 89 -7.33 -7.89 -25.32
N ASP A 90 -8.13 -8.05 -26.37
CA ASP A 90 -8.82 -9.30 -26.64
C ASP A 90 -7.77 -10.41 -26.53
N ILE A 91 -7.71 -11.08 -25.38
CA ILE A 91 -6.93 -12.28 -25.21
C ILE A 91 -7.78 -13.30 -25.95
N PRO A 92 -7.39 -13.77 -27.15
CA PRO A 92 -8.13 -14.84 -27.78
C PRO A 92 -8.08 -16.00 -26.80
N TYR A 93 -9.23 -16.54 -26.43
CA TYR A 93 -9.29 -17.84 -25.79
C TYR A 93 -8.81 -18.87 -26.82
N GLU A 94 -7.51 -19.12 -26.86
CA GLU A 94 -6.91 -20.33 -27.43
C GLU A 94 -6.00 -21.00 -26.39
#